data_AF-A0A7V0S4Y3-F1
#
_entry.id   AF-A0A7V0S4Y3-F1
#
_cell.length_a   1.000
_cell.length_b   1.000
_cell.length_c   1.000
_cell.angle_alpha   90.00
_cell.angle_beta   90.00
_cell.angle_gamma   90.00
#
_symmetry.space_group_name_H-M   'P 1'
#
loop_
_entity.id
_entity.type
_entity.pdbx_description
1 polymer ?
#
loop_
_entity_poly.entity_id
_entity_poly.type
_entity_poly.pdbx_seq_one_letter_code
_entity_poly.pdbx_strand_id
1 'polypeptide(L)'
;MFLHGGTDVTNAMWYNEYHTILNCGYNPDELSLFYMADYGFNVPEDGLYCLQSTYSENPDLCRRLVEATMEGWLYAFQHPDEALEIVINEMKKEHIPANLAHQQWMLARMQDIIMPAGEAKLSTFLTRDVYEMSGRILINNGSITELPSYGNFYIPVGKYAQE
;
A
#
# COMPACT_ATOMS: atom_id res chain seq x y z
N MET A 1 -1.33 -21.13 11.29
CA MET A 1 -0.79 -21.30 12.66
C MET A 1 -1.68 -20.61 13.68
N PHE A 2 -1.91 -19.29 13.56
CA PHE A 2 -2.87 -18.56 14.39
C PHE A 2 -4.31 -19.10 14.37
N LEU A 3 -4.91 -19.29 13.18
CA LEU A 3 -6.26 -19.84 13.00
C LEU A 3 -6.46 -21.27 13.53
N HIS A 4 -5.38 -21.95 13.89
CA HIS A 4 -5.39 -23.31 14.46
C HIS A 4 -4.90 -23.35 15.90
N GLY A 5 -4.76 -22.19 16.56
CA GLY A 5 -4.29 -22.08 17.95
C GLY A 5 -2.81 -22.41 18.14
N GLY A 6 -2.01 -22.44 17.07
CA GLY A 6 -0.57 -22.71 17.14
C GLY A 6 0.27 -21.50 17.56
N THR A 7 -0.31 -20.30 17.56
CA THR A 7 0.30 -19.05 18.05
C THR A 7 -0.77 -18.15 18.64
N ASP A 8 -0.41 -17.41 19.69
CA ASP A 8 -1.29 -16.43 20.33
C ASP A 8 -1.39 -15.10 19.56
N VAL A 9 -0.40 -14.79 18.72
CA VAL A 9 -0.30 -13.53 17.96
C VAL A 9 0.13 -13.82 16.52
N THR A 10 -0.35 -13.02 15.57
CA THR A 10 0.12 -13.01 14.18
C THR A 10 0.23 -11.59 13.65
N ASN A 11 1.15 -11.36 12.71
CA ASN A 11 1.11 -10.16 11.88
C ASN A 11 0.11 -10.39 10.74
N ALA A 12 -0.61 -9.34 10.32
CA ALA A 12 -1.61 -9.39 9.27
C ALA A 12 -1.75 -8.02 8.61
N MET A 13 -1.90 -7.98 7.28
CA MET A 13 -2.27 -6.74 6.60
C MET A 13 -3.74 -6.45 6.86
N TRP A 14 -4.03 -5.19 7.19
CA TRP A 14 -5.38 -4.77 7.54
C TRP A 14 -6.37 -4.90 6.38
N TYR A 15 -5.92 -4.61 5.15
CA TYR A 15 -6.75 -4.75 3.97
C TYR A 15 -6.96 -6.21 3.57
N ASN A 16 -5.98 -7.11 3.77
CA ASN A 16 -6.00 -8.49 3.27
C ASN A 16 -6.18 -9.54 4.39
N GLU A 17 -5.09 -9.96 5.06
CA GLU A 17 -5.10 -11.11 5.98
C GLU A 17 -6.07 -10.94 7.15
N TYR A 18 -6.28 -9.70 7.63
CA TYR A 18 -7.26 -9.42 8.66
C TYR A 18 -8.68 -9.86 8.24
N HIS A 19 -9.09 -9.54 7.01
CA HIS A 19 -10.40 -9.97 6.51
C HIS A 19 -10.47 -11.48 6.30
N THR A 20 -9.35 -12.13 5.96
CA THR A 20 -9.30 -13.59 5.91
C THR A 20 -9.56 -14.20 7.30
N ILE A 21 -8.99 -13.63 8.37
CA ILE A 21 -9.25 -14.06 9.75
C ILE A 21 -10.74 -13.94 10.09
N LEU A 22 -11.36 -12.79 9.77
CA LEU A 22 -12.80 -12.59 9.99
C LEU A 22 -13.66 -13.59 9.22
N ASN A 23 -13.31 -13.86 7.95
CA ASN A 23 -14.03 -14.82 7.11
C ASN A 23 -13.90 -16.28 7.59
N CYS A 24 -12.93 -16.58 8.46
CA CYS A 24 -12.86 -17.87 9.15
C CYS A 24 -13.82 -18.00 10.34
N GLY A 25 -14.63 -16.96 10.64
CA GLY A 25 -15.65 -16.97 11.68
C GLY A 25 -15.20 -16.38 13.01
N TYR A 26 -14.04 -15.74 13.07
CA TYR A 26 -13.61 -15.01 14.27
C TYR A 26 -14.44 -13.75 14.46
N ASN A 27 -14.91 -13.53 15.69
CA ASN A 27 -15.58 -12.29 16.06
C ASN A 27 -14.54 -11.16 16.21
N PRO A 28 -14.67 -10.03 15.50
CA PRO A 28 -13.79 -8.86 15.68
C PRO A 28 -13.64 -8.42 17.15
N ASP A 29 -14.71 -8.53 17.96
CA ASP A 29 -14.70 -8.11 19.37
C ASP A 29 -13.83 -9.03 20.26
N GLU A 30 -13.47 -10.21 19.76
CA GLU A 30 -12.56 -11.14 20.44
C GLU A 30 -11.10 -10.94 20.01
N LEU A 31 -10.84 -10.07 19.03
CA LEU A 31 -9.50 -9.77 18.52
C LEU A 31 -8.98 -8.48 19.14
N SER A 32 -7.75 -8.53 19.66
CA SER A 32 -7.00 -7.33 20.05
C SER A 32 -6.12 -6.89 18.88
N LEU A 33 -6.40 -5.72 18.33
CA LEU A 33 -5.64 -5.14 17.21
C LEU A 33 -4.60 -4.16 17.72
N PHE A 34 -3.38 -4.29 17.19
CA PHE A 34 -2.27 -3.39 17.45
C PHE A 34 -1.79 -2.82 16.12
N TYR A 35 -2.24 -1.62 15.77
CA TYR A 35 -1.78 -0.97 14.54
C TYR A 35 -0.35 -0.46 14.73
N MET A 36 0.58 -0.92 13.89
CA MET A 36 1.98 -0.51 13.96
C MET A 36 2.15 1.02 13.86
N ALA A 37 1.27 1.68 13.11
CA ALA A 37 1.23 3.14 13.00
C ALA A 37 1.05 3.85 14.37
N ASP A 38 0.24 3.29 15.28
CA ASP A 38 0.01 3.85 16.62
C ASP A 38 1.26 3.79 17.52
N TYR A 39 2.20 2.92 17.15
CA TYR A 39 3.47 2.74 17.86
C TYR A 39 4.65 3.41 17.15
N GLY A 40 4.39 4.30 16.18
CA GLY A 40 5.42 5.04 15.47
C GLY A 40 6.06 4.29 14.29
N PHE A 41 5.48 3.17 13.87
CA PHE A 41 5.92 2.36 12.73
C PHE A 41 4.97 2.54 11.54
N ASN A 42 4.72 3.79 11.13
CA ASN A 42 3.90 4.10 9.96
C ASN A 42 4.77 4.19 8.69
N VAL A 43 5.38 3.06 8.33
CA VAL A 43 6.31 2.98 7.19
C VAL A 43 5.53 2.76 5.89
N PRO A 44 5.80 3.51 4.81
CA PRO A 44 5.22 3.23 3.50
C PRO A 44 5.62 1.83 3.04
N GLU A 45 4.63 1.00 2.76
CA GLU A 45 4.85 -0.39 2.33
C GLU A 45 5.18 -0.48 0.84
N ASP A 46 4.34 0.12 0.01
CA ASP A 46 4.45 0.08 -1.45
C ASP A 46 4.93 1.41 -2.04
N GLY A 47 5.56 1.33 -3.22
CA GLY A 47 6.01 2.48 -3.98
C GLY A 47 6.23 2.17 -5.46
N LEU A 48 6.29 3.21 -6.28
CA LEU A 48 6.66 3.10 -7.70
C LEU A 48 8.16 3.32 -7.84
N TYR A 49 8.87 2.29 -8.29
CA TYR A 49 10.32 2.29 -8.43
C TYR A 49 10.72 2.13 -9.90
N CYS A 50 11.81 2.79 -10.30
CA CYS A 50 12.44 2.58 -11.58
C CYS A 50 13.96 2.69 -11.45
N LEU A 51 14.70 2.19 -12.43
CA LEU A 51 16.13 2.40 -12.49
C LEU A 51 16.44 3.88 -12.77
N GLN A 52 17.54 4.37 -12.21
CA GLN A 52 18.01 5.74 -12.50
C GLN A 52 18.23 5.96 -14.01
N SER A 53 18.70 4.95 -14.74
CA SER A 53 18.84 5.01 -16.20
C SER A 53 17.50 5.20 -16.91
N THR A 54 16.47 4.47 -16.50
CA THR A 54 15.11 4.61 -17.06
C THR A 54 14.58 6.04 -16.88
N TYR A 55 14.74 6.62 -15.69
CA TYR A 55 14.33 8.00 -15.45
C TYR A 55 15.16 9.01 -16.25
N SER A 56 16.47 8.80 -16.35
CA SER A 56 17.38 9.70 -17.08
C SER A 56 17.15 9.67 -18.59
N GLU A 57 16.85 8.50 -19.15
CA GLU A 57 16.59 8.31 -20.58
C GLU A 57 15.22 8.85 -20.99
N ASN A 58 14.20 8.67 -20.15
CA ASN A 58 12.84 9.10 -20.47
C ASN A 58 12.04 9.54 -19.23
N PRO A 59 12.31 10.75 -18.69
CA PRO A 59 11.62 11.25 -17.51
C PRO A 59 10.12 11.49 -17.76
N ASP A 60 9.73 11.81 -19.01
CA ASP A 60 8.32 11.99 -19.36
C ASP A 60 7.53 10.67 -19.28
N LEU A 61 8.14 9.55 -19.68
CA LEU A 61 7.53 8.22 -19.51
C LEU A 61 7.27 7.92 -18.03
N CYS A 62 8.25 8.14 -17.16
CA CYS A 62 8.09 7.95 -15.72
C CYS A 62 6.97 8.85 -15.17
N ARG A 63 6.94 10.13 -15.55
CA ARG A 63 5.89 11.07 -15.17
C ARG A 63 4.50 10.59 -15.59
N ARG A 64 4.36 10.16 -16.85
CA ARG A 64 3.08 9.66 -17.40
C ARG A 64 2.63 8.37 -16.73
N LEU A 65 3.55 7.48 -16.40
CA LEU A 65 3.24 6.24 -15.66
C LEU A 65 2.68 6.59 -14.29
N VAL A 66 3.36 7.44 -13.53
CA VAL A 66 2.90 7.86 -12.19
C VAL A 66 1.51 8.52 -12.28
N GLU A 67 1.31 9.46 -13.20
CA GLU A 67 0.01 10.12 -13.37
C GLU A 67 -1.09 9.14 -13.76
N ALA A 68 -0.84 8.21 -14.68
CA ALA A 68 -1.80 7.19 -15.10
C ALA A 68 -2.15 6.23 -13.95
N THR A 69 -1.17 5.85 -13.12
CA THR A 69 -1.41 5.01 -11.94
C THR A 69 -2.31 5.72 -10.93
N MET A 70 -2.05 7.00 -10.64
CA MET A 70 -2.89 7.76 -9.70
C MET A 70 -4.30 8.00 -10.25
N GLU A 71 -4.43 8.28 -11.55
CA GLU A 71 -5.73 8.38 -12.21
C GLU A 71 -6.50 7.05 -12.19
N GLY A 72 -5.80 5.92 -12.33
CA GLY A 72 -6.37 4.59 -12.18
C GLY A 72 -6.92 4.33 -10.78
N TRP A 73 -6.19 4.73 -9.72
CA TRP A 73 -6.70 4.65 -8.35
C TRP A 73 -7.96 5.50 -8.14
N LEU A 74 -7.93 6.76 -8.57
CA LEU A 74 -9.10 7.64 -8.49
C LEU A 74 -10.30 7.04 -9.22
N TYR A 75 -10.08 6.49 -10.42
CA TYR A 75 -11.12 5.82 -11.19
C TYR A 75 -11.66 4.61 -10.42
N ALA A 76 -10.79 3.75 -9.87
CA ALA A 76 -11.20 2.56 -9.15
C ALA A 76 -12.07 2.88 -7.93
N PHE A 77 -11.77 3.96 -7.20
CA PHE A 77 -12.58 4.40 -6.07
C PHE A 77 -13.92 5.03 -6.50
N GLN A 78 -13.98 5.66 -7.67
CA GLN A 78 -15.20 6.23 -8.23
C GLN A 78 -16.10 5.19 -8.92
N HIS A 79 -15.50 4.10 -9.41
CA HIS A 79 -16.14 3.03 -10.17
C HIS A 79 -15.79 1.65 -9.59
N PRO A 80 -16.12 1.38 -8.31
CA PRO A 80 -15.65 0.18 -7.62
C PRO A 80 -16.14 -1.11 -8.26
N ASP A 81 -17.39 -1.17 -8.74
CA ASP A 81 -17.95 -2.38 -9.36
C ASP A 81 -17.19 -2.75 -10.64
N GLU A 82 -16.87 -1.77 -11.50
CA GLU A 82 -16.10 -1.99 -12.72
C GLU A 82 -14.65 -2.40 -12.40
N ALA A 83 -14.02 -1.71 -11.45
CA ALA A 83 -12.66 -2.04 -11.03
C ALA A 83 -12.55 -3.46 -10.48
N LEU A 84 -13.51 -3.87 -9.65
CA LEU A 84 -13.60 -5.22 -9.10
C LEU A 84 -13.85 -6.25 -10.19
N GLU A 85 -14.70 -5.96 -11.18
CA GLU A 85 -14.91 -6.84 -12.32
C GLU A 85 -13.62 -7.06 -13.11
N ILE A 86 -12.86 -6.00 -13.41
CA ILE A 86 -11.57 -6.09 -14.10
C ILE A 86 -10.61 -7.00 -13.32
N VAL A 87 -10.43 -6.75 -12.02
CA VAL A 87 -9.53 -7.52 -11.17
C VAL A 87 -9.95 -8.99 -11.09
N ILE A 88 -11.24 -9.27 -10.85
CA ILE A 88 -11.76 -10.63 -10.75
C ILE A 88 -11.60 -11.39 -12.08
N ASN A 89 -11.83 -10.71 -13.20
CA ASN A 89 -11.67 -11.34 -14.51
C ASN A 89 -10.20 -11.71 -14.78
N GLU A 90 -9.25 -10.85 -14.41
CA GLU A 90 -7.83 -11.16 -14.51
C GLU A 90 -7.44 -12.31 -13.56
N MET A 91 -7.92 -12.31 -12.32
CA MET A 91 -7.69 -13.41 -11.38
C MET A 91 -8.20 -14.75 -11.93
N LYS A 92 -9.40 -14.78 -12.50
CA LYS A 92 -9.97 -16.00 -13.10
C LYS A 92 -9.15 -16.49 -14.29
N LYS A 93 -8.71 -15.57 -15.15
CA LYS A 93 -7.86 -15.89 -16.31
C LYS A 93 -6.54 -16.51 -15.88
N GLU A 94 -5.94 -16.00 -14.80
CA GLU A 94 -4.69 -16.52 -14.22
C GLU A 94 -4.93 -17.67 -13.21
N HIS A 95 -6.16 -18.20 -13.13
CA HIS A 95 -6.55 -19.32 -12.25
C HIS A 95 -6.29 -19.06 -10.75
N ILE A 96 -6.35 -17.79 -10.33
CA ILE A 96 -6.23 -17.36 -8.94
C ILE A 96 -7.63 -17.39 -8.29
N PRO A 97 -7.79 -17.94 -7.06
CA PRO A 97 -9.07 -17.94 -6.36
C PRO A 97 -9.62 -16.53 -6.16
N ALA A 98 -10.81 -16.25 -6.68
CA ALA A 98 -11.47 -14.95 -6.61
C ALA A 98 -12.68 -14.98 -5.67
N ASN A 99 -12.70 -14.09 -4.68
CA ASN A 99 -13.83 -13.88 -3.78
C ASN A 99 -14.25 -12.40 -3.85
N LEU A 100 -15.44 -12.14 -4.40
CA LEU A 100 -15.92 -10.77 -4.61
C LEU A 100 -16.03 -9.97 -3.29
N ALA A 101 -16.58 -10.56 -2.23
CA ALA A 101 -16.70 -9.88 -0.94
C ALA A 101 -15.32 -9.53 -0.36
N HIS A 102 -14.34 -10.41 -0.55
CA HIS A 102 -12.97 -10.15 -0.13
C HIS A 102 -12.29 -9.04 -0.94
N GLN A 103 -12.47 -9.03 -2.26
CA GLN A 103 -11.97 -7.97 -3.14
C GLN A 103 -12.62 -6.62 -2.84
N GLN A 104 -13.94 -6.60 -2.58
CA GLN A 104 -14.68 -5.40 -2.17
C GLN A 104 -14.13 -4.80 -0.87
N TRP A 105 -13.87 -5.66 0.13
CA TRP A 105 -13.24 -5.24 1.37
C TRP A 105 -11.86 -4.64 1.12
N MET A 106 -11.01 -5.32 0.36
CA MET A 106 -9.66 -4.84 0.05
C MET A 106 -9.69 -3.48 -0.64
N LEU A 107 -10.54 -3.29 -1.67
CA LEU A 107 -10.65 -2.01 -2.36
C LEU A 107 -11.08 -0.88 -1.42
N ALA A 108 -12.05 -1.14 -0.54
CA ALA A 108 -12.51 -0.16 0.44
C ALA A 108 -11.40 0.23 1.44
N ARG A 109 -10.61 -0.74 1.93
CA ARG A 109 -9.47 -0.47 2.82
C ARG A 109 -8.31 0.21 2.10
N MET A 110 -8.08 -0.13 0.83
CA MET A 110 -7.08 0.57 0.00
C MET A 110 -7.44 2.03 -0.20
N GLN A 111 -8.72 2.37 -0.31
CA GLN A 111 -9.14 3.77 -0.36
C GLN A 111 -8.76 4.52 0.92
N ASP A 112 -8.96 3.91 2.09
CA ASP A 112 -8.59 4.51 3.39
C ASP A 112 -7.07 4.75 3.50
N ILE A 113 -6.24 3.94 2.83
CA ILE A 113 -4.77 4.02 2.87
C ILE A 113 -4.23 4.99 1.81
N ILE A 114 -4.74 4.90 0.58
CA ILE A 114 -4.29 5.70 -0.57
C ILE A 114 -4.87 7.11 -0.52
N MET A 115 -6.04 7.30 0.10
CA MET A 115 -6.67 8.59 0.33
C MET A 115 -7.11 8.73 1.79
N PRO A 116 -6.14 8.95 2.72
CA PRO A 116 -6.44 9.05 4.14
C PRO A 116 -7.48 10.12 4.47
N ALA A 117 -8.36 9.83 5.43
CA ALA A 117 -9.40 10.75 5.85
C ALA A 117 -8.80 12.09 6.35
N GLY A 118 -9.25 13.20 5.77
CA GLY A 118 -8.72 14.53 6.07
C GLY A 118 -7.72 15.06 5.04
N GLU A 119 -7.23 14.20 4.13
CA GLU A 119 -6.45 14.63 2.98
C GLU A 119 -7.39 15.02 1.83
N ALA A 120 -7.24 16.26 1.34
CA ALA A 120 -8.11 16.78 0.29
C ALA A 120 -7.75 16.24 -1.11
N LYS A 121 -6.56 15.64 -1.27
CA LYS A 121 -6.01 15.23 -2.57
C LYS A 121 -5.14 13.99 -2.41
N LEU A 122 -5.24 13.12 -3.40
CA LEU A 122 -4.31 12.03 -3.63
C LEU A 122 -2.89 12.56 -3.84
N SER A 123 -1.92 12.02 -3.10
CA SER A 123 -0.52 12.45 -3.14
C SER A 123 0.43 11.28 -3.40
N THR A 124 1.46 11.52 -4.21
CA THR A 124 2.62 10.62 -4.36
C THR A 124 3.85 11.17 -3.64
N PHE A 125 3.65 12.17 -2.78
CA PHE A 125 4.72 12.85 -2.09
C PHE A 125 5.21 12.02 -0.90
N LEU A 126 6.44 11.49 -1.00
CA LEU A 126 7.12 10.86 0.13
C LEU A 126 7.80 11.95 0.93
N THR A 127 7.31 12.30 2.12
CA THR A 127 7.97 13.33 2.93
C THR A 127 9.35 12.87 3.41
N ARG A 128 10.27 13.82 3.56
CA ARG A 128 11.60 13.57 4.12
C ARG A 128 11.53 12.93 5.51
N ASP A 129 10.62 13.40 6.37
CA ASP A 129 10.47 12.89 7.73
C ASP A 129 10.06 11.40 7.73
N VAL A 130 9.14 11.00 6.86
CA VAL A 130 8.73 9.60 6.70
C VAL A 130 9.87 8.75 6.15
N TYR A 131 10.61 9.25 5.15
CA TYR A 131 11.79 8.57 4.61
C TYR A 131 12.86 8.34 5.68
N GLU A 132 13.24 9.38 6.42
CA GLU A 132 14.28 9.32 7.45
C GLU A 132 13.84 8.48 8.66
N MET A 133 12.57 8.51 9.03
CA MET A 133 11.99 7.63 10.04
C MET A 133 12.08 6.15 9.63
N SER A 134 11.67 5.83 8.39
CA SER A 134 11.74 4.47 7.84
C SER A 134 13.20 3.98 7.80
N GLY A 135 14.11 4.83 7.32
CA GLY A 135 15.53 4.54 7.29
C GLY A 135 16.13 4.27 8.68
N ARG A 136 15.75 5.06 9.68
CA ARG A 136 16.19 4.88 11.08
C ARG A 136 15.72 3.55 11.67
N ILE A 137 14.49 3.12 11.36
CA ILE A 137 13.98 1.80 11.78
C ILE A 137 14.86 0.69 11.20
N LEU A 138 15.18 0.76 9.90
CA LEU A 138 16.01 -0.25 9.22
C LEU A 138 17.45 -0.28 9.76
N ILE A 139 18.05 0.89 10.03
CA ILE A 139 19.39 0.98 10.63
C ILE A 139 19.40 0.39 12.03
N ASN A 140 18.44 0.77 12.88
CA ASN A 140 18.37 0.30 14.26
C ASN A 140 18.17 -1.22 14.35
N ASN A 141 17.49 -1.81 13.36
CA ASN A 141 17.30 -3.26 13.25
C ASN A 141 18.47 -3.97 12.56
N GLY A 142 19.52 -3.24 12.13
CA GLY A 142 20.69 -3.80 11.46
C GLY A 142 20.43 -4.30 10.04
N SER A 143 19.31 -3.91 9.41
CA SER A 143 18.97 -4.29 8.03
C SER A 143 19.82 -3.55 7.00
N ILE A 144 20.20 -2.30 7.30
CA ILE A 144 21.10 -1.48 6.48
C ILE A 144 22.08 -0.74 7.40
N THR A 145 23.26 -0.41 6.89
CA THR A 145 24.27 0.36 7.64
C THR A 145 24.26 1.85 7.32
N GLU A 146 23.72 2.22 6.16
CA GLU A 146 23.64 3.59 5.69
C GLU A 146 22.32 3.83 4.95
N LEU A 147 21.78 5.03 5.08
CA LEU A 147 20.60 5.47 4.35
C LEU A 147 21.04 6.20 3.07
N PRO A 148 20.52 5.85 1.88
CA PRO A 148 20.75 6.64 0.69
C PRO A 148 20.32 8.11 0.89
N SER A 149 20.84 9.01 0.08
CA SER A 149 20.36 10.40 0.14
C SER A 149 18.90 10.45 -0.33
N TYR A 150 18.07 11.22 0.38
CA TYR A 150 16.65 11.37 0.04
C TYR A 150 16.42 11.75 -1.43
N GLY A 151 17.21 12.70 -1.97
CA GLY A 151 17.07 13.15 -3.37
C GLY A 151 17.55 12.14 -4.41
N ASN A 152 18.36 11.15 -4.03
CA ASN A 152 18.71 10.04 -4.91
C ASN A 152 17.67 8.93 -4.86
N PHE A 153 16.98 8.76 -3.72
CA PHE A 153 15.97 7.73 -3.53
C PHE A 153 14.60 8.16 -4.08
N TYR A 154 14.21 9.41 -3.82
CA TYR A 154 12.91 9.95 -4.20
C TYR A 154 13.06 11.12 -5.17
N ILE A 155 12.37 10.99 -6.31
CA ILE A 155 12.27 12.03 -7.32
C ILE A 155 10.78 12.37 -7.50
N PRO A 156 10.33 13.57 -7.11
CA PRO A 156 8.94 13.96 -7.30
C PRO A 156 8.65 14.13 -8.79
N VAL A 157 7.64 13.41 -9.29
CA VAL A 157 7.24 13.44 -10.71
C VAL A 157 5.73 13.62 -10.85
N GLY A 158 5.35 14.47 -11.81
CA GLY A 158 3.95 14.68 -12.19
C GLY A 158 3.15 15.54 -11.22
N LYS A 159 1.87 15.73 -11.54
CA LYS A 159 0.99 16.66 -10.81
C LYS A 159 0.62 16.21 -9.39
N TYR A 160 0.81 14.93 -9.05
CA TYR A 160 0.44 14.36 -7.74
C TYR A 160 1.59 14.40 -6.71
N ALA A 161 2.79 14.82 -7.11
CA ALA A 161 3.97 14.86 -6.24
C ALA A 161 4.21 16.25 -5.62
N GLN A 162 3.14 16.97 -5.25
CA GLN A 162 3.22 18.32 -4.66
C GLN A 162 3.11 18.26 -3.14
N GLU A 163 3.92 19.06 -2.44
CA GLU A 163 3.80 19.35 -1.00
C GLU A 163 2.54 20.17 -0.68
#